data_AF-A0A7C4MCL8-F1
#
_entry.id   AF-A0A7C4MCL8-F1
#
_cell.length_a   1.000
_cell.length_b   1.000
_cell.length_c   1.000
_cell.angle_alpha   90.00
_cell.angle_beta   90.00
_cell.angle_gamma   90.00
#
_symmetry.space_group_name_H-M   'P 1'
#
loop_
_entity.id
_entity.type
_entity.pdbx_description
1 polymer ?
#
loop_
_entity_poly.entity_id
_entity_poly.type
_entity_poly.pdbx_seq_one_letter_code
_entity_poly.pdbx_strand_id
1 'polypeptide(L)' 'MIVRFVNRKNELSALEKLFEDGRAQLVIVYGRRKVGKTRLLQEFLKGKKGLYFYI' A
#
# COMPACT_ATOMS: atom_id res chain seq x y z
N MET A 1 -11.79 6.51 -17.26
CA MET A 1 -11.23 5.15 -17.43
C MET A 1 -11.05 4.53 -16.05
N ILE A 2 -11.81 3.49 -15.70
CA ILE A 2 -11.65 2.80 -14.40
C ILE A 2 -10.46 1.86 -14.52
N VAL A 3 -9.30 2.28 -14.02
CA VAL A 3 -8.11 1.42 -13.95
C VAL A 3 -8.28 0.48 -12.75
N ARG A 4 -8.63 -0.78 -13.03
CA ARG A 4 -8.77 -1.85 -12.04
C ARG A 4 -7.40 -2.16 -11.42
N PHE A 5 -7.34 -2.29 -10.10
CA PHE A 5 -6.16 -2.82 -9.42
C PHE A 5 -6.12 -4.34 -9.61
N VAL A 6 -5.05 -4.85 -10.20
CA VAL A 6 -4.89 -6.27 -10.52
C VAL A 6 -3.59 -6.79 -9.90
N ASN A 7 -3.63 -8.02 -9.39
CA ASN A 7 -2.53 -8.67 -8.69
C ASN A 7 -2.17 -7.97 -7.35
N ARG A 8 -0.99 -8.26 -6.79
CA ARG A 8 -0.45 -7.68 -5.53
C ARG A 8 -1.24 -8.01 -4.27
N LYS A 9 -2.03 -9.08 -4.28
CA LYS A 9 -2.87 -9.50 -3.15
C LYS A 9 -2.03 -9.85 -1.91
N ASN A 10 -0.86 -10.45 -2.12
CA ASN A 10 0.01 -10.88 -1.02
C ASN A 10 0.65 -9.66 -0.33
N GLU A 11 1.18 -8.72 -1.12
CA GLU A 11 1.77 -7.49 -0.59
C GLU A 11 0.72 -6.62 0.11
N LEU A 12 -0.49 -6.51 -0.46
CA LEU A 12 -1.59 -5.78 0.17
C LEU A 12 -1.99 -6.45 1.49
N SER A 13 -2.19 -7.77 1.51
CA SER A 13 -2.53 -8.51 2.73
C SER A 13 -1.45 -8.40 3.81
N ALA A 14 -0.17 -8.36 3.44
CA ALA A 14 0.91 -8.13 4.39
C ALA A 14 0.78 -6.75 5.04
N LEU A 15 0.51 -5.69 4.25
CA LEU A 15 0.30 -4.34 4.78
C LEU A 15 -0.96 -4.26 5.68
N GLU A 16 -2.06 -4.93 5.31
CA GLU A 16 -3.27 -4.98 6.15
C GLU A 16 -3.00 -5.64 7.49
N LYS A 17 -2.36 -6.81 7.51
CA LYS A 17 -2.04 -7.52 8.76
C LYS A 17 -1.16 -6.68 9.70
N LEU A 18 -0.18 -5.99 9.13
CA LEU A 18 0.70 -5.08 9.86
C LEU A 18 -0.08 -3.88 10.45
N PHE A 19 -1.05 -3.36 9.70
CA PHE A 19 -1.92 -2.27 10.15
C PHE A 19 -2.90 -2.70 11.25
N GLU A 20 -3.50 -3.90 11.12
CA GLU A 20 -4.47 -4.46 12.07
C GLU A 20 -3.84 -4.86 13.42
N ASP A 21 -2.53 -5.12 13.45
CA ASP A 21 -1.77 -5.42 14.68
C ASP A 21 -1.77 -4.24 15.70
N GLY A 22 -2.20 -3.05 15.28
CA GLY A 22 -2.47 -1.91 16.17
C GLY A 22 -1.23 -1.28 16.82
N ARG A 23 -0.03 -1.75 16.46
CA ARG A 23 1.25 -1.23 16.93
C ARG A 23 1.86 -0.27 15.92
N ALA A 24 2.66 0.67 16.42
CA ALA A 24 3.44 1.54 15.55
C ALA A 24 4.50 0.71 14.81
N GLN A 25 4.51 0.80 13.48
CA GLN A 25 5.42 0.04 12.63
C GLN A 25 6.00 0.92 11.52
N LEU A 26 7.28 0.71 11.22
CA LEU A 26 7.96 1.33 10.08
C LEU A 26 8.07 0.28 8.96
N VAL A 27 7.38 0.51 7.85
CA VAL A 27 7.38 -0.40 6.70
C VAL A 27 8.05 0.27 5.51
N ILE A 28 9.07 -0.40 4.95
CA ILE A 28 9.81 0.07 3.76
C ILE A 28 9.35 -0.71 2.53
N VAL A 29 8.75 -0.02 1.55
CA VAL A 29 8.33 -0.62 0.27
C VAL A 29 9.33 -0.25 -0.83
N TYR A 30 10.13 -1.23 -1.28
CA TYR A 30 11.22 -1.01 -2.23
C TYR A 30 11.05 -1.79 -3.56
N GLY A 31 11.89 -1.48 -4.56
CA GLY A 31 11.95 -2.19 -5.86
C GLY A 31 12.31 -1.26 -7.03
N ARG A 32 12.25 -1.74 -8.28
CA ARG A 32 12.59 -0.92 -9.47
C ARG A 32 11.60 0.23 -9.76
N ARG A 33 12.02 1.23 -10.54
CA ARG A 33 11.14 2.33 -10.99
C ARG A 33 9.97 1.77 -11.82
N LYS A 34 8.77 2.38 -11.69
CA LYS A 34 7.52 2.02 -12.42
C LYS A 34 6.93 0.62 -12.18
N VAL A 35 7.34 -0.12 -11.13
CA VAL A 35 6.74 -1.44 -10.78
C VAL A 35 5.37 -1.37 -10.07
N GLY A 36 4.84 -0.17 -9.83
CA GLY A 36 3.53 0.02 -9.21
C GLY A 36 3.51 0.18 -7.68
N LYS A 37 4.65 0.47 -7.04
CA LYS A 37 4.70 0.72 -5.57
C LYS A 37 3.73 1.80 -5.10
N THR A 38 3.73 2.95 -5.77
CA THR A 38 2.82 4.05 -5.46
C THR A 38 1.36 3.60 -5.52
N ARG A 39 1.02 2.80 -6.54
CA ARG A 39 -0.34 2.29 -6.70
C ARG A 39 -0.73 1.30 -5.60
N LEU A 40 0.20 0.45 -5.15
CA LEU A 40 0.00 -0.45 -4.01
C LEU A 40 -0.32 0.35 -2.73
N LEU A 41 0.47 1.39 -2.42
CA LEU A 41 0.25 2.22 -1.22
C LEU A 41 -1.06 3.01 -1.29
N GLN A 42 -1.40 3.55 -2.47
CA GLN A 42 -2.68 4.23 -2.68
C GLN A 42 -3.87 3.28 -2.52
N GLU A 43 -3.75 2.03 -3.00
CA GLU A 43 -4.79 1.02 -2.84
C GLU A 43 -4.94 0.62 -1.36
N PHE A 44 -3.82 0.39 -0.66
CA PHE A 44 -3.78 0.10 0.77
C PHE A 44 -4.46 1.20 1.61
N LEU A 45 -4.25 2.47 1.27
CA LEU A 45 -4.85 3.60 2.00
C LEU A 45 -6.36 3.76 1.78
N LYS A 46 -6.97 3.09 0.80
CA LYS A 46 -8.41 3.22 0.56
C LYS A 46 -9.22 2.76 1.78
N GLY A 47 -10.16 3.60 2.21
CA GLY A 47 -11.01 3.32 3.36
C GLY A 47 -10.31 3.44 4.71
N LYS A 48 -9.05 3.89 4.76
CA LYS A 48 -8.28 4.07 6.00
C LYS A 48 -8.04 5.54 6.29
N LYS A 49 -7.97 5.88 7.58
CA LYS A 49 -7.47 7.19 8.03
C LYS A 49 -5.95 7.18 7.87
N GLY A 50 -5.44 7.80 6.82
CA GLY A 50 -4.01 7.91 6.58
C GLY A 50 -3.70 9.01 5.57
N LEU A 51 -2.45 9.47 5.58
CA LEU A 51 -1.95 10.50 4.68
C LEU A 51 -0.98 9.87 3.68
N TYR A 52 -1.25 10.06 2.38
CA TYR A 52 -0.24 9.85 1.35
C TYR A 52 0.48 11.19 1.10
N PHE A 53 1.77 11.23 1.37
CA PHE A 53 2.60 12.41 1.16
C PHE A 53 3.65 12.13 0.09
N TYR A 54 3.72 12.98 -0.92
CA TYR A 54 4.68 12.92 -2.02
C TYR A 54 5.35 14.29 -2.12
N ILE A 55 6.67 14.32 -1.95
CA ILE A 55 7.53 15.49 -2.11
C ILE A 55 8.52 15.22 -3.24
#